data_AF-A0A9W6UR55-F1
#
_entry.id   AF-A0A9W6UR55-F1
#
_cell.length_a   1.000
_cell.length_b   1.000
_cell.length_c   1.000
_cell.angle_alpha   90.00
_cell.angle_beta   90.00
_cell.angle_gamma   90.00
#
_symmetry.space_group_name_H-M   'P 1'
#
loop_
_entity.id
_entity.type
_entity.pdbx_description
1 polymer ?
#
loop_
_entity_poly.entity_id
_entity_poly.type
_entity_poly.pdbx_seq_one_letter_code
_entity_poly.pdbx_strand_id
1 'polypeptide(L)'
;MTPTPTYTSAVERRRGYSAYIAHVTDLCRDHGIRHQLSLGRGRPVDDCDGAIHRHLSRLTRTSPARRAHYTLACLVALAGRPGPDAGTDAGPGPDADSKEATPDEGTYLNPAWYRRPNFGALLATAVRCAGFTPGRTEEALDVITRVSTDQAHRRLPALTERILRAGLTPDWPVLLDDLAQYEHQPGRVRTRWFDAYYATLDHAAKDPS
;
A
#
# COMPACT_ATOMS: atom_id res chain seq x y z
N MET A 1 14.33 -22.02 32.25
CA MET A 1 13.26 -21.15 31.73
C MET A 1 13.75 -20.55 30.42
N THR A 2 13.38 -21.14 29.29
CA THR A 2 13.57 -20.52 27.98
C THR A 2 12.55 -19.38 27.83
N PRO A 3 12.96 -18.15 27.49
CA PRO A 3 12.00 -17.08 27.23
C PRO A 3 11.16 -17.48 26.01
N THR A 4 9.85 -17.58 26.19
CA THR A 4 8.90 -17.74 25.09
C THR A 4 9.09 -16.55 24.15
N PRO A 5 9.36 -16.74 22.85
CA PRO A 5 9.44 -15.62 21.93
C PRO A 5 8.10 -14.89 21.97
N THR A 6 8.12 -13.61 22.37
CA THR A 6 6.96 -12.72 22.31
C THR A 6 6.67 -12.44 20.84
N TYR A 7 5.81 -13.27 20.25
CA TYR A 7 5.25 -12.97 18.94
C TYR A 7 4.41 -11.71 19.07
N THR A 8 4.82 -10.64 18.38
CA THR A 8 3.98 -9.45 18.21
C THR A 8 2.64 -9.87 17.62
N SER A 9 1.55 -9.52 18.30
CA SER A 9 0.21 -9.89 17.87
C SER A 9 -0.09 -9.28 16.49
N ALA A 10 -1.04 -9.88 15.75
CA ALA A 10 -1.46 -9.33 14.47
C ALA A 10 -1.99 -7.89 14.59
N VAL A 11 -2.64 -7.57 15.71
CA VAL A 11 -3.16 -6.24 16.04
C VAL A 11 -2.02 -5.23 16.18
N GLU A 12 -1.03 -5.53 17.03
CA GLU A 12 0.14 -4.65 17.23
C GLU A 12 0.92 -4.45 15.93
N ARG A 13 1.10 -5.51 15.14
CA ARG A 13 1.78 -5.42 13.85
C ARG A 13 1.06 -4.48 12.88
N ARG A 14 -0.27 -4.59 12.76
CA ARG A 14 -1.10 -3.73 11.89
C ARG A 14 -1.15 -2.28 12.36
N ARG A 15 -1.19 -2.06 13.68
CA ARG A 15 -1.02 -0.73 14.28
C ARG A 15 0.35 -0.16 13.93
N GLY A 16 1.40 -0.97 14.04
CA GLY A 16 2.77 -0.62 13.64
C GLY A 16 2.88 -0.23 12.17
N TYR A 17 2.25 -0.97 11.27
CA TYR A 17 2.21 -0.63 9.83
C TYR A 17 1.47 0.68 9.57
N SER A 18 0.36 0.92 10.26
CA SER A 18 -0.38 2.18 10.12
C SER A 18 0.44 3.38 10.62
N ALA A 19 1.09 3.24 11.78
CA ALA A 19 1.98 4.26 12.33
C ALA A 19 3.20 4.52 11.41
N TYR A 20 3.77 3.46 10.84
CA TYR A 20 4.87 3.58 9.88
C TYR A 20 4.48 4.37 8.63
N ILE A 21 3.34 4.03 8.02
CA ILE A 21 2.85 4.76 6.83
C ILE A 21 2.55 6.22 7.16
N ALA A 22 1.92 6.50 8.31
CA ALA A 22 1.66 7.88 8.73
C ALA A 22 2.97 8.68 8.87
N HIS A 23 3.99 8.08 9.49
CA HIS A 23 5.30 8.70 9.63
C HIS A 23 6.01 8.93 8.28
N VAL A 24 5.97 7.96 7.37
CA VAL A 24 6.55 8.14 6.02
C VAL A 24 5.81 9.21 5.22
N THR A 25 4.48 9.28 5.36
CA THR A 25 3.67 10.30 4.69
C THR A 25 4.05 11.70 5.19
N ASP A 26 4.26 11.85 6.50
CA ASP A 26 4.76 13.08 7.10
C ASP A 26 6.16 13.45 6.58
N LEU A 27 7.09 12.49 6.51
CA LEU A 27 8.42 12.69 5.92
C LEU A 27 8.36 13.16 4.46
N CYS A 28 7.38 12.67 3.69
CA CYS A 28 7.19 13.03 2.28
C CYS A 28 6.60 14.45 2.09
N ARG A 29 6.25 15.17 3.16
CA ARG A 29 5.93 16.60 3.11
C ARG A 29 7.15 17.43 2.71
N ASP A 30 8.36 16.97 3.05
CA ASP A 30 9.60 17.53 2.53
C ASP A 30 9.84 17.01 1.10
N HIS A 31 9.85 17.93 0.14
CA HIS A 31 10.05 17.63 -1.28
C HIS A 31 11.39 16.93 -1.58
N GLY A 32 12.46 17.27 -0.84
CA GLY A 32 13.78 16.68 -1.00
C GLY A 32 13.80 15.22 -0.54
N ILE A 33 13.25 14.96 0.65
CA ILE A 33 13.12 13.60 1.20
C ILE A 33 12.22 12.75 0.28
N ARG A 34 11.09 13.30 -0.15
CA ARG A 34 10.17 12.64 -1.08
C ARG A 34 10.87 12.25 -2.39
N HIS A 35 11.63 13.19 -2.98
CA HIS A 35 12.37 12.89 -4.21
C HIS A 35 13.37 11.76 -4.00
N GLN A 36 14.16 11.81 -2.93
CA GLN A 36 15.14 10.77 -2.59
C GLN A 36 14.49 9.40 -2.41
N LEU A 37 13.39 9.31 -1.66
CA LEU A 37 12.65 8.06 -1.46
C LEU A 37 12.10 7.51 -2.78
N SER A 38 11.61 8.37 -3.67
CA SER A 38 11.04 7.95 -4.96
C SER A 38 12.06 7.30 -5.92
N LEU A 39 13.36 7.56 -5.73
CA LEU A 39 14.45 6.97 -6.53
C LEU A 39 14.74 5.50 -6.16
N GLY A 40 14.36 5.08 -4.95
CA GLY A 40 14.54 3.71 -4.45
C GLY A 40 13.57 2.67 -5.02
N ARG A 41 12.61 3.09 -5.86
CA ARG A 41 11.54 2.22 -6.37
C ARG A 41 12.09 0.96 -7.05
N GLY A 42 11.58 -0.20 -6.64
CA GLY A 42 11.94 -1.51 -7.20
C GLY A 42 13.33 -2.03 -6.82
N ARG A 43 14.23 -1.21 -6.27
CA ARG A 43 15.58 -1.63 -5.86
C ARG A 43 15.52 -2.50 -4.61
N PRO A 44 16.28 -3.61 -4.49
CA PRO A 44 16.41 -4.36 -3.23
C PRO A 44 16.97 -3.46 -2.12
N VAL A 45 16.75 -3.86 -0.85
CA VAL A 45 17.13 -3.03 0.31
C VAL A 45 18.62 -2.71 0.29
N ASP A 46 19.45 -3.67 -0.10
CA ASP A 46 20.91 -3.53 -0.10
C ASP A 46 21.44 -2.65 -1.26
N ASP A 47 20.62 -2.42 -2.29
CA ASP A 47 20.94 -1.54 -3.44
C ASP A 47 20.35 -0.12 -3.29
N CYS A 48 19.73 0.17 -2.14
CA CYS A 48 19.20 1.50 -1.85
C CYS A 48 20.32 2.46 -1.45
N ASP A 49 20.21 3.72 -1.90
CA ASP A 49 21.21 4.74 -1.55
C ASP A 49 21.22 5.02 -0.04
N GLY A 50 22.39 5.44 0.47
CA GLY A 50 22.58 5.78 1.88
C GLY A 50 21.60 6.84 2.41
N ALA A 51 21.13 7.74 1.54
CA ALA A 51 20.10 8.73 1.87
C ALA A 51 18.76 8.05 2.26
N ILE A 52 18.32 7.03 1.53
CA ILE A 52 17.10 6.26 1.85
C ILE A 52 17.30 5.53 3.17
N HIS A 53 18.47 4.90 3.36
CA HIS A 53 18.80 4.23 4.61
C HIS A 53 18.78 5.18 5.82
N ARG A 54 19.24 6.42 5.66
CA ARG A 54 19.23 7.43 6.74
C ARG A 54 17.84 7.63 7.34
N HIS A 55 16.81 7.64 6.49
CA HIS A 55 15.42 7.85 6.94
C HIS A 55 14.74 6.57 7.40
N LEU A 56 14.95 5.44 6.70
CA LEU A 56 14.17 4.23 6.93
C LEU A 56 14.83 3.23 7.88
N SER A 57 16.16 3.19 7.96
CA SER A 57 16.89 2.15 8.71
C SER A 57 16.48 2.06 10.18
N ARG A 58 16.30 3.20 10.86
CA ARG A 58 15.89 3.23 12.28
C ARG A 58 14.51 2.61 12.50
N LEU A 59 13.59 2.85 11.57
CA LEU A 59 12.19 2.40 11.65
C LEU A 59 12.04 0.91 11.33
N THR A 60 12.91 0.38 10.48
CA THR A 60 12.75 -0.98 9.94
C THR A 60 13.80 -1.98 10.44
N ARG A 61 14.73 -1.56 11.31
CA ARG A 61 15.89 -2.38 11.72
C ARG A 61 15.48 -3.72 12.32
N THR A 62 14.41 -3.74 13.09
CA THR A 62 13.88 -4.93 13.79
C THR A 62 12.75 -5.61 13.03
N SER A 63 12.36 -5.07 11.88
CA SER A 63 11.22 -5.58 11.12
C SER A 63 11.64 -6.78 10.27
N PRO A 64 10.97 -7.94 10.40
CA PRO A 64 11.25 -9.09 9.53
C PRO A 64 10.90 -8.78 8.06
N ALA A 65 9.90 -7.92 7.83
CA ALA A 65 9.44 -7.53 6.49
C ALA A 65 10.13 -6.27 5.96
N ARG A 66 11.46 -6.16 6.14
CA ARG A 66 12.22 -4.93 5.83
C ARG A 66 12.10 -4.52 4.36
N ARG A 67 12.08 -5.50 3.44
CA ARG A 67 11.87 -5.29 2.00
C ARG A 67 10.54 -4.60 1.68
N ALA A 68 9.46 -5.04 2.34
CA ALA A 68 8.13 -4.47 2.17
C ALA A 68 8.07 -3.02 2.66
N HIS A 69 8.66 -2.72 3.82
CA HIS A 69 8.70 -1.35 4.34
C HIS A 69 9.39 -0.39 3.36
N TYR A 70 10.57 -0.76 2.85
CA TYR A 70 11.29 0.07 1.88
C TYR A 70 10.49 0.28 0.60
N THR A 71 9.86 -0.79 0.08
CA THR A 71 9.03 -0.70 -1.11
C THR A 71 7.88 0.27 -0.88
N LEU A 72 7.14 0.11 0.21
CA LEU A 72 6.00 0.99 0.53
C LEU A 72 6.43 2.43 0.73
N ALA A 73 7.57 2.69 1.37
CA ALA A 73 8.06 4.06 1.52
C ALA A 73 8.34 4.74 0.18
N CYS A 74 8.94 4.00 -0.76
CA CYS A 74 9.14 4.49 -2.12
C CYS A 74 7.80 4.74 -2.84
N LEU A 75 6.80 3.87 -2.65
CA LEU A 75 5.48 4.02 -3.27
C LEU A 75 4.68 5.20 -2.70
N VAL A 76 4.70 5.39 -1.38
CA VAL A 76 4.08 6.55 -0.72
C VAL A 76 4.73 7.85 -1.21
N ALA A 77 6.05 7.86 -1.37
CA ALA A 77 6.75 9.02 -1.94
C ALA A 77 6.35 9.32 -3.39
N LEU A 78 6.01 8.30 -4.19
CA LEU A 78 5.48 8.48 -5.55
C LEU A 78 4.07 9.09 -5.55
N ALA A 79 3.23 8.68 -4.59
CA ALA A 79 1.85 9.17 -4.46
C ALA A 79 1.78 10.66 -4.09
N GLY A 80 2.79 11.18 -3.39
CA GLY A 80 2.88 12.60 -3.06
C GLY A 80 3.20 13.54 -4.22
N ARG A 81 3.35 13.04 -5.47
CA ARG A 81 3.57 13.90 -6.63
C ARG A 81 2.26 14.64 -6.99
N PRO A 82 2.19 15.98 -6.91
CA PRO A 82 1.06 16.69 -7.49
C PRO A 82 1.04 16.38 -9.00
N GLY A 83 -0.08 15.88 -9.50
CA GLY A 83 -0.30 15.72 -10.93
C GLY A 83 -0.28 17.08 -11.63
N PRO A 84 0.04 17.14 -12.94
CA PRO A 84 0.08 18.40 -13.70
C PRO A 84 -1.27 19.12 -13.85
N ASP A 85 -2.37 18.60 -13.31
CA ASP A 85 -3.72 19.19 -13.42
C ASP A 85 -4.34 19.60 -12.06
N ALA A 86 -3.52 19.92 -11.06
CA ALA A 86 -3.99 20.64 -9.87
C ALA A 86 -4.00 22.17 -10.14
N GLY A 87 -4.71 22.57 -11.20
CA GLY A 87 -5.05 23.95 -11.47
C GLY A 87 -6.20 24.38 -10.57
N THR A 88 -5.92 25.39 -9.75
CA THR A 88 -6.84 26.32 -9.08
C THR A 88 -8.30 26.28 -9.56
N ASP A 89 -9.16 25.66 -8.76
CA ASP A 89 -10.46 26.22 -8.38
C ASP A 89 -11.09 25.39 -7.26
N ALA A 90 -10.75 25.73 -6.02
CA ALA A 90 -11.52 25.35 -4.83
C ALA A 90 -12.09 26.65 -4.25
N GLY A 91 -13.34 26.95 -4.62
CA GLY A 91 -14.14 27.97 -3.94
C GLY A 91 -14.36 27.60 -2.47
N PRO A 92 -14.55 28.59 -1.58
CA PRO A 92 -14.63 28.37 -0.15
C PRO A 92 -16.00 27.79 0.24
N GLY A 93 -16.01 26.59 0.82
CA GLY A 93 -17.16 25.97 1.49
C GLY A 93 -16.81 25.64 2.94
N PRO A 94 -17.74 25.80 3.90
CA PRO A 94 -17.41 26.10 5.29
C PRO A 94 -17.09 24.86 6.14
N ASP A 95 -16.10 25.04 7.02
CA ASP A 95 -15.96 24.45 8.35
C ASP A 95 -16.47 23.01 8.55
N ALA A 96 -15.70 22.05 8.06
CA ALA A 96 -15.71 20.69 8.59
C ALA A 96 -14.56 20.55 9.59
N ASP A 97 -14.91 20.69 10.88
CA ASP A 97 -14.12 20.31 12.05
C ASP A 97 -13.52 18.91 11.84
N SER A 98 -12.31 18.87 11.30
CA SER A 98 -11.57 17.63 11.07
C SER A 98 -10.93 17.24 12.39
N LYS A 99 -11.73 16.66 13.27
CA LYS A 99 -11.20 15.79 14.32
C LYS A 99 -10.43 14.67 13.63
N GLU A 100 -9.10 14.68 13.77
CA GLU A 100 -8.25 13.53 13.49
C GLU A 100 -8.77 12.35 14.34
N ALA A 101 -9.67 11.55 13.76
CA ALA A 101 -10.16 10.35 14.40
C ALA A 101 -9.01 9.34 14.41
N THR A 102 -8.34 9.22 15.55
CA THR A 102 -7.44 8.10 15.78
C THR A 102 -8.23 6.80 15.56
N PRO A 103 -7.77 5.88 14.69
CA PRO A 103 -8.51 4.66 14.40
C PRO A 103 -8.80 3.87 15.69
N ASP A 104 -10.06 3.45 15.84
CA ASP A 104 -10.47 2.59 16.96
C ASP A 104 -9.66 1.28 16.95
N GLU A 105 -9.38 0.74 18.13
CA GLU A 105 -8.64 -0.51 18.29
C GLU A 105 -9.29 -1.68 17.51
N GLY A 106 -10.62 -1.66 17.40
CA GLY A 106 -11.41 -2.58 16.60
C GLY A 106 -10.99 -2.65 15.13
N THR A 107 -10.45 -1.57 14.56
CA THR A 107 -9.98 -1.49 13.16
C THR A 107 -8.87 -2.49 12.85
N TYR A 108 -8.07 -2.83 13.85
CA TYR A 108 -6.91 -3.72 13.72
C TYR A 108 -7.25 -5.20 13.98
N LEU A 109 -8.45 -5.47 14.50
CA LEU A 109 -8.97 -6.82 14.69
C LEU A 109 -9.19 -7.50 13.33
N ASN A 110 -8.96 -8.81 13.27
CA ASN A 110 -9.00 -9.60 12.04
C ASN A 110 -10.21 -9.33 11.13
N PRO A 111 -11.47 -9.47 11.58
CA PRO A 111 -12.59 -9.30 10.67
C PRO A 111 -12.70 -7.87 10.13
N ALA A 112 -12.37 -6.85 10.91
CA ALA A 112 -12.41 -5.45 10.47
C ALA A 112 -11.27 -5.12 9.51
N TRP A 113 -10.04 -5.54 9.82
CA TRP A 113 -8.87 -5.31 8.97
C TRP A 113 -9.03 -5.92 7.59
N TYR A 114 -9.58 -7.13 7.51
CA TYR A 114 -9.74 -7.84 6.24
C TYR A 114 -10.89 -7.32 5.37
N ARG A 115 -11.80 -6.50 5.91
CA ARG A 115 -12.84 -5.78 5.16
C ARG A 115 -12.32 -4.55 4.43
N ARG A 116 -11.15 -4.03 4.81
CA ARG A 116 -10.52 -2.89 4.14
C ARG A 116 -10.13 -3.27 2.71
N PRO A 117 -10.24 -2.34 1.73
CA PRO A 117 -9.90 -2.63 0.35
C PRO A 117 -8.41 -2.97 0.22
N ASN A 118 -8.12 -4.15 -0.33
CA ASN A 118 -6.76 -4.55 -0.68
C ASN A 118 -6.43 -4.18 -2.14
N PHE A 119 -5.23 -4.56 -2.59
CA PHE A 119 -4.78 -4.22 -3.93
C PHE A 119 -5.66 -4.83 -5.05
N GLY A 120 -6.24 -6.02 -4.83
CA GLY A 120 -7.19 -6.63 -5.76
C GLY A 120 -8.48 -5.83 -5.91
N ALA A 121 -9.09 -5.42 -4.79
CA ALA A 121 -10.27 -4.54 -4.80
C ALA A 121 -9.97 -3.19 -5.48
N LEU A 122 -8.77 -2.64 -5.28
CA LEU A 122 -8.34 -1.39 -5.90
C LEU A 122 -8.23 -1.53 -7.43
N LEU A 123 -7.69 -2.64 -7.93
CA LEU A 123 -7.61 -2.93 -9.36
C LEU A 123 -9.01 -3.11 -9.98
N ALA A 124 -9.93 -3.78 -9.29
CA ALA A 124 -11.31 -3.89 -9.73
C ALA A 124 -12.00 -2.50 -9.78
N THR A 125 -11.73 -1.65 -8.79
CA THR A 125 -12.20 -0.25 -8.80
C THR A 125 -11.64 0.53 -9.99
N ALA A 126 -10.37 0.34 -10.35
CA ALA A 126 -9.77 0.96 -11.53
C ALA A 126 -10.43 0.51 -12.84
N VAL A 127 -10.81 -0.77 -12.94
CA VAL A 127 -11.56 -1.30 -14.09
C VAL A 127 -12.92 -0.63 -14.20
N ARG A 128 -13.62 -0.46 -13.08
CA ARG A 128 -14.96 0.12 -13.04
C ARG A 128 -14.99 1.62 -13.29
N CYS A 129 -14.06 2.36 -12.67
CA CYS A 129 -14.18 3.81 -12.53
C CYS A 129 -13.10 4.59 -13.29
N ALA A 130 -12.02 3.95 -13.72
CA ALA A 130 -10.86 4.62 -14.31
C ALA A 130 -10.46 4.08 -15.70
N GLY A 131 -11.36 3.34 -16.36
CA GLY A 131 -11.17 2.89 -17.75
C GLY A 131 -10.11 1.80 -17.93
N PHE A 132 -9.73 1.09 -16.88
CA PHE A 132 -8.78 -0.03 -17.03
C PHE A 132 -9.48 -1.19 -17.73
N THR A 133 -8.79 -1.84 -18.68
CA THR A 133 -9.32 -3.04 -19.34
C THR A 133 -9.36 -4.22 -18.36
N PRO A 134 -10.50 -4.92 -18.19
CA PRO A 134 -10.62 -6.04 -17.24
C PRO A 134 -9.56 -7.12 -17.47
N GLY A 135 -9.48 -7.68 -18.68
CA GLY A 135 -8.55 -8.78 -18.98
C GLY A 135 -7.07 -8.43 -18.79
N ARG A 136 -6.65 -7.21 -19.19
CA ARG A 136 -5.27 -6.74 -18.95
C ARG A 136 -4.97 -6.50 -17.46
N THR A 137 -6.00 -6.15 -16.69
CA THR A 137 -5.84 -5.87 -15.26
C THR A 137 -5.76 -7.16 -14.46
N GLU A 138 -6.62 -8.12 -14.80
CA GLU A 138 -6.58 -9.48 -14.27
C GLU A 138 -5.26 -10.19 -14.61
N GLU A 139 -4.77 -10.08 -15.85
CA GLU A 139 -3.46 -10.61 -16.25
C GLU A 139 -2.33 -9.97 -15.44
N ALA A 140 -2.35 -8.64 -15.24
CA ALA A 140 -1.36 -7.96 -14.41
C ALA A 140 -1.40 -8.44 -12.94
N LEU A 141 -2.60 -8.71 -12.41
CA LEU A 141 -2.80 -9.27 -11.08
C LEU A 141 -2.29 -10.73 -10.99
N ASP A 142 -2.55 -11.56 -11.99
CA ASP A 142 -2.03 -12.93 -12.05
C ASP A 142 -0.49 -12.94 -12.10
N VAL A 143 0.09 -12.09 -12.94
CA VAL A 143 1.55 -11.99 -13.08
C VAL A 143 2.20 -11.55 -11.77
N ILE A 144 1.74 -10.47 -11.14
CA ILE A 144 2.39 -9.96 -9.92
C ILE A 144 2.29 -10.93 -8.74
N THR A 145 1.27 -11.80 -8.72
CA THR A 145 1.05 -12.79 -7.65
C THR A 145 1.66 -14.18 -7.93
N ARG A 146 2.22 -14.40 -9.13
CA ARG A 146 2.94 -15.64 -9.50
C ARG A 146 4.45 -15.50 -9.47
N VAL A 147 4.96 -14.29 -9.67
CA VAL A 147 6.41 -14.05 -9.67
C VAL A 147 6.98 -14.16 -8.26
N SER A 148 8.31 -14.35 -8.17
CA SER A 148 9.02 -14.34 -6.89
C SER A 148 8.79 -13.03 -6.13
N THR A 149 8.93 -13.06 -4.81
CA THR A 149 8.82 -11.87 -3.93
C THR A 149 9.65 -10.69 -4.47
N ASP A 150 10.89 -10.95 -4.86
CA ASP A 150 11.79 -9.94 -5.45
C ASP A 150 11.23 -9.30 -6.72
N GLN A 151 10.68 -10.13 -7.62
CA GLN A 151 10.09 -9.66 -8.86
C GLN A 151 8.76 -8.94 -8.63
N ALA A 152 7.98 -9.35 -7.61
CA ALA A 152 6.79 -8.62 -7.20
C ALA A 152 7.15 -7.21 -6.73
N HIS A 153 8.16 -7.05 -5.86
CA HIS A 153 8.66 -5.74 -5.43
C HIS A 153 9.21 -4.87 -6.57
N ARG A 154 9.77 -5.47 -7.62
CA ARG A 154 10.24 -4.74 -8.82
C ARG A 154 9.09 -4.29 -9.74
N ARG A 155 8.02 -5.08 -9.85
CA ARG A 155 6.88 -4.81 -10.74
C ARG A 155 5.80 -3.91 -10.11
N LEU A 156 5.63 -4.00 -8.79
CA LEU A 156 4.61 -3.26 -8.05
C LEU A 156 4.65 -1.74 -8.29
N PRO A 157 5.82 -1.07 -8.38
CA PRO A 157 5.87 0.37 -8.61
C PRO A 157 5.20 0.82 -9.91
N ALA A 158 5.41 0.13 -11.02
CA ALA A 158 4.82 0.51 -12.31
C ALA A 158 3.29 0.39 -12.28
N LEU A 159 2.77 -0.69 -11.68
CA LEU A 159 1.33 -0.89 -11.55
C LEU A 159 0.70 0.11 -10.58
N THR A 160 1.37 0.40 -9.47
CA THR A 160 0.94 1.41 -8.49
C THR A 160 0.94 2.81 -9.11
N GLU A 161 1.95 3.17 -9.88
CA GLU A 161 1.99 4.47 -10.57
C GLU A 161 0.83 4.62 -11.56
N ARG A 162 0.47 3.55 -12.28
CA ARG A 162 -0.71 3.56 -13.16
C ARG A 162 -2.00 3.83 -12.40
N ILE A 163 -2.17 3.22 -11.22
CA ILE A 163 -3.31 3.42 -10.32
C ILE A 163 -3.33 4.86 -9.78
N LEU A 164 -2.18 5.38 -9.34
CA LEU A 164 -2.05 6.75 -8.84
C LEU A 164 -2.37 7.80 -9.91
N ARG A 165 -1.90 7.59 -11.15
CA ARG A 165 -2.25 8.45 -12.30
C ARG A 165 -3.74 8.45 -12.63
N ALA A 166 -4.44 7.38 -12.27
CA ALA A 166 -5.88 7.26 -12.39
C ALA A 166 -6.66 7.90 -11.21
N GLY A 167 -5.98 8.60 -10.31
CA GLY A 167 -6.59 9.27 -9.15
C GLY A 167 -6.96 8.32 -8.00
N LEU A 168 -6.54 7.05 -8.07
CA LEU A 168 -6.83 6.05 -7.05
C LEU A 168 -5.63 5.89 -6.12
N THR A 169 -5.89 5.75 -4.82
CA THR A 169 -4.83 5.58 -3.81
C THR A 169 -4.99 4.23 -3.10
N PRO A 170 -3.93 3.41 -3.04
CA PRO A 170 -3.95 2.19 -2.24
C PRO A 170 -4.13 2.46 -0.74
N ASP A 171 -4.78 1.53 -0.05
CA ASP A 171 -4.69 1.43 1.41
C ASP A 171 -3.28 0.93 1.78
N TRP A 172 -2.35 1.87 1.99
CA TRP A 172 -0.93 1.57 2.18
C TRP A 172 -0.65 0.63 3.36
N PRO A 173 -1.27 0.78 4.54
CA PRO A 173 -1.10 -0.18 5.64
C PRO A 173 -1.54 -1.59 5.28
N VAL A 174 -2.65 -1.75 4.55
CA VAL A 174 -3.11 -3.08 4.09
C VAL A 174 -2.14 -3.66 3.08
N LEU A 175 -1.65 -2.86 2.12
CA LEU A 175 -0.64 -3.30 1.16
C LEU A 175 0.68 -3.69 1.84
N LEU A 176 1.09 -2.98 2.90
CA LEU A 176 2.25 -3.35 3.69
C LEU A 176 2.07 -4.70 4.39
N ASP A 177 0.91 -4.92 5.02
CA ASP A 177 0.58 -6.20 5.67
C ASP A 177 0.54 -7.37 4.67
N ASP A 178 0.01 -7.13 3.47
CA ASP A 178 -0.02 -8.12 2.40
C ASP A 178 1.39 -8.45 1.89
N LEU A 179 2.24 -7.44 1.62
CA LEU A 179 3.62 -7.70 1.16
C LEU A 179 4.49 -8.36 2.24
N ALA A 180 4.29 -8.00 3.52
CA ALA A 180 4.96 -8.66 4.63
C ALA A 180 4.57 -10.16 4.73
N GLN A 181 3.32 -10.49 4.42
CA GLN A 181 2.86 -11.88 4.37
C GLN A 181 3.29 -12.59 3.08
N TYR A 182 3.42 -11.88 1.96
CA TYR A 182 3.76 -12.45 0.66
C TYR A 182 5.10 -13.19 0.68
N GLU A 183 6.07 -12.72 1.47
CA GLU A 183 7.37 -13.38 1.64
C GLU A 183 7.27 -14.81 2.19
N HIS A 184 6.24 -15.10 3.00
CA HIS A 184 6.08 -16.41 3.66
C HIS A 184 4.87 -17.20 3.15
N GLN A 185 3.83 -16.51 2.65
CA GLN A 185 2.54 -17.09 2.25
C GLN A 185 2.03 -16.44 0.94
N PRO A 186 2.79 -16.51 -0.17
CA PRO A 186 2.42 -15.82 -1.41
C PRO A 186 1.07 -16.32 -1.97
N GLY A 187 0.78 -17.63 -1.84
CA GLY A 187 -0.49 -18.21 -2.25
C GLY A 187 -1.70 -17.63 -1.50
N ARG A 188 -1.55 -17.34 -0.20
CA ARG A 188 -2.63 -16.76 0.62
C ARG A 188 -2.94 -15.33 0.21
N VAL A 189 -1.90 -14.52 -0.02
CA VAL A 189 -2.05 -13.13 -0.49
C VAL A 189 -2.68 -13.12 -1.87
N ARG A 190 -2.22 -14.02 -2.76
CA ARG A 190 -2.81 -14.21 -4.09
C ARG A 190 -4.30 -14.49 -4.02
N THR A 191 -4.73 -15.52 -3.28
CA THR A 191 -6.15 -15.85 -3.12
C THR A 191 -6.93 -14.65 -2.61
N ARG A 192 -6.44 -13.98 -1.55
CA ARG A 192 -7.12 -12.80 -0.99
C ARG A 192 -7.26 -11.65 -1.99
N TRP A 193 -6.26 -11.41 -2.84
CA TRP A 193 -6.34 -10.37 -3.86
C TRP A 193 -7.32 -10.74 -4.97
N PHE A 194 -7.32 -11.98 -5.45
CA PHE A 194 -8.28 -12.45 -6.45
C PHE A 194 -9.72 -12.46 -5.92
N ASP A 195 -9.95 -12.97 -4.71
CA ASP A 195 -11.26 -12.97 -4.06
C ASP A 195 -11.82 -11.54 -3.97
N ALA A 196 -11.00 -10.58 -3.54
CA ALA A 196 -11.39 -9.18 -3.45
C ALA A 196 -11.61 -8.53 -4.83
N TYR A 197 -10.82 -8.89 -5.83
CA TYR A 197 -10.98 -8.41 -7.21
C TYR A 197 -12.34 -8.82 -7.77
N TYR A 198 -12.65 -10.13 -7.76
CA TYR A 198 -13.94 -10.61 -8.29
C TYR A 198 -15.13 -10.18 -7.42
N ALA A 199 -15.01 -10.21 -6.09
CA ALA A 199 -16.09 -9.74 -5.22
C ALA A 199 -16.47 -8.28 -5.48
N THR A 200 -15.48 -7.42 -5.79
CA THR A 200 -15.71 -6.01 -6.12
C THR A 200 -16.37 -5.82 -7.50
N LEU A 201 -16.02 -6.67 -8.48
CA LEU A 201 -16.68 -6.67 -9.79
C LEU A 201 -18.11 -7.21 -9.71
N ASP A 202 -18.33 -8.28 -8.95
CA ASP A 202 -19.64 -8.92 -8.79
C ASP A 202 -20.63 -8.04 -8.01
N HIS A 203 -20.16 -7.35 -6.97
CA HIS A 203 -21.00 -6.42 -6.21
C HIS A 203 -21.52 -5.29 -7.12
N ALA A 204 -20.68 -4.81 -8.04
CA ALA A 204 -21.06 -3.79 -9.00
C ALA A 204 -22.10 -4.27 -10.03
N ALA A 205 -22.01 -5.53 -10.46
CA ALA A 205 -22.97 -6.11 -11.38
C ALA A 205 -24.36 -6.24 -10.75
N LYS A 206 -24.45 -6.37 -9.43
CA LYS A 206 -25.70 -6.46 -8.67
C LYS A 206 -26.32 -5.08 -8.38
N ASP A 207 -25.51 -4.04 -8.29
CA ASP A 207 -25.94 -2.66 -8.01
C ASP A 207 -25.56 -1.71 -9.17
N PRO A 208 -26.16 -1.85 -10.37
CA PRO A 208 -25.95 -0.89 -11.45
C PRO A 208 -26.63 0.44 -11.06
N SER A 209 -25.83 1.49 -10.94
CA SER A 209 -26.32 2.88 -10.76
C SER A 209 -27.24 3.31 -11.90
#